data_AF-A0A4U6CQG1-F1
#
_entry.id   AF-A0A4U6CQG1-F1
#
_cell.length_a   1.000
_cell.length_b   1.000
_cell.length_c   1.000
_cell.angle_alpha   90.00
_cell.angle_beta   90.00
_cell.angle_gamma   90.00
#
_symmetry.space_group_name_H-M   'P 1'
#
loop_
_entity.id
_entity.type
_entity.pdbx_description
1 polymer ?
#
loop_
_entity_poly.entity_id
_entity_poly.type
_entity_poly.pdbx_seq_one_letter_code
_entity_poly.pdbx_strand_id
1 'polypeptide(L)'
;MGKWKSEVDQQSGPIPAPMPPDRRIGYAVVRLRYLSLEGILPALNSYKKSKLTALVSGSLEKMKMVASQYGIKSENCYSYETYDRIKSNKEVDACVRASVKLMVAYRIQYQQERASL
;
A
#
# COMPACT_ATOMS: atom_id res chain seq x y z
N MET A 1 -13.81 -55.95 5.11
CA MET A 1 -13.98 -54.53 4.75
C MET A 1 -12.67 -53.78 4.99
N GLY A 2 -11.85 -53.62 3.95
CA GLY A 2 -10.55 -52.97 4.04
C GLY A 2 -10.68 -51.45 4.15
N LYS A 3 -9.88 -50.84 5.03
CA LYS A 3 -9.80 -49.40 5.26
C LYS A 3 -9.49 -48.68 3.95
N TRP A 4 -10.44 -47.87 3.48
CA TRP A 4 -10.24 -46.96 2.37
C TRP A 4 -9.76 -45.62 2.93
N LYS A 5 -8.47 -45.32 2.76
CA LYS A 5 -7.92 -43.96 2.75
C LYS A 5 -6.70 -44.00 1.84
N SER A 6 -6.80 -43.29 0.72
CA SER A 6 -5.80 -43.20 -0.33
C SER A 6 -4.60 -42.36 0.12
N GLU A 7 -3.41 -42.72 -0.36
CA GLU A 7 -2.10 -42.10 -0.09
C GLU A 7 -1.96 -40.66 -0.60
N VAL A 8 -3.03 -40.11 -1.21
CA VAL A 8 -3.08 -38.77 -1.81
C VAL A 8 -3.68 -37.71 -0.91
N ASP A 9 -3.98 -38.03 0.36
CA ASP A 9 -4.12 -37.01 1.40
C ASP A 9 -2.72 -36.52 1.78
N GLN A 10 -2.02 -35.94 0.80
CA GLN A 10 -0.82 -35.16 1.04
C GLN A 10 -1.26 -33.97 1.89
N GLN A 11 -1.06 -34.16 3.19
CA GLN A 11 -1.02 -33.18 4.27
C GLN A 11 -1.11 -31.74 3.73
N SER A 12 -2.34 -31.27 3.53
CA SER A 12 -2.55 -29.85 3.24
C SER A 12 -2.07 -29.12 4.49
N GLY A 13 -0.97 -28.38 4.35
CA GLY A 13 -0.45 -27.53 5.42
C GLY A 13 -1.58 -26.64 5.98
N PRO A 14 -1.42 -26.09 7.20
CA PRO A 14 -2.45 -25.27 7.81
C PRO A 14 -2.89 -24.19 6.82
N ILE A 15 -4.21 -24.06 6.62
CA ILE A 15 -4.80 -23.03 5.76
C ILE A 15 -4.13 -21.71 6.16
N PRO A 16 -3.43 -21.02 5.24
CA PRO A 16 -2.68 -19.83 5.63
C PRO A 16 -3.65 -18.81 6.17
N ALA A 17 -3.59 -18.57 7.48
CA ALA A 17 -4.39 -17.55 8.13
C ALA A 17 -4.07 -16.19 7.47
N PRO A 18 -5.08 -15.33 7.21
CA PRO A 18 -4.81 -13.98 6.75
C PRO A 18 -3.84 -13.33 7.73
N MET A 19 -2.76 -12.76 7.20
CA MET A 19 -1.73 -12.17 8.04
C MET A 19 -2.37 -11.11 8.97
N PRO A 20 -2.00 -11.09 10.26
CA PRO A 20 -2.52 -10.10 11.18
C PRO A 20 -2.24 -8.69 10.61
N PRO A 21 -3.18 -7.73 10.75
CA PRO A 21 -3.05 -6.38 10.18
C PRO A 21 -1.73 -5.68 10.53
N ASP A 22 -1.18 -6.01 11.71
CA ASP A 22 0.08 -5.50 12.24
C ASP A 22 1.31 -5.96 11.43
N ARG A 23 1.23 -7.11 10.74
CA ARG A 23 2.30 -7.62 9.87
C ARG A 23 2.16 -7.21 8.40
N ARG A 24 1.14 -6.40 8.06
CA ARG A 24 0.95 -5.92 6.67
C ARG A 24 1.89 -4.75 6.40
N ILE A 25 2.46 -4.74 5.20
CA ILE A 25 3.37 -3.68 4.73
C ILE A 25 2.56 -2.40 4.52
N GLY A 26 2.92 -1.34 5.24
CA GLY A 26 2.37 -0.01 5.07
C GLY A 26 2.89 0.71 3.82
N TYR A 27 1.97 1.18 2.98
CA TYR A 27 2.25 1.94 1.77
C TYR A 27 1.76 3.39 1.85
N ALA A 28 2.54 4.27 1.22
CA ALA A 28 2.13 5.64 0.94
C ALA A 28 1.76 5.77 -0.55
N VAL A 29 0.54 6.26 -0.83
CA VAL A 29 0.10 6.55 -2.20
C VAL A 29 0.21 8.05 -2.45
N VAL A 30 0.91 8.40 -3.53
CA VAL A 30 1.12 9.80 -3.92
C VAL A 30 0.28 10.14 -5.13
N ARG A 31 -0.30 11.34 -5.11
CA ARG A 31 -1.10 11.93 -6.20
C ARG A 31 -2.40 11.14 -6.42
N LEU A 32 -3.47 11.60 -5.77
CA LEU A 32 -4.82 11.02 -5.85
C LEU A 32 -5.53 11.40 -7.17
N ARG A 33 -5.11 10.78 -8.27
CA ARG A 33 -5.72 10.90 -9.61
C ARG A 33 -6.49 9.63 -9.95
N TYR A 34 -7.10 9.59 -11.14
CA TYR A 34 -7.96 8.49 -11.60
C TYR A 34 -7.35 7.10 -11.38
N LEU A 35 -6.12 6.85 -11.86
CA LEU A 35 -5.44 5.55 -11.67
C LEU A 35 -5.26 5.18 -10.19
N SER A 36 -4.94 6.16 -9.35
CA SER A 36 -4.77 5.93 -7.92
C SER A 36 -6.10 5.55 -7.28
N LEU A 37 -7.16 6.32 -7.55
CA LEU A 37 -8.49 6.15 -6.94
C LEU A 37 -9.20 4.87 -7.41
N GLU A 38 -9.17 4.58 -8.71
CA GLU A 38 -9.92 3.47 -9.31
C GLU A 38 -9.12 2.16 -9.37
N GLY A 39 -7.78 2.24 -9.33
CA GLY A 39 -6.91 1.08 -9.49
C GLY A 39 -6.12 0.77 -8.21
N ILE A 40 -5.23 1.68 -7.83
CA ILE A 40 -4.24 1.41 -6.78
C ILE A 40 -4.89 1.26 -5.40
N LEU A 41 -5.77 2.17 -5.00
CA LEU A 41 -6.38 2.13 -3.68
C LEU A 41 -7.29 0.89 -3.47
N PRO A 42 -8.19 0.53 -4.41
CA PRO A 42 -8.99 -0.68 -4.29
C PRO A 42 -8.14 -1.95 -4.31
N ALA A 43 -7.10 -1.99 -5.15
CA ALA A 43 -6.18 -3.10 -5.19
C ALA A 43 -5.45 -3.27 -3.85
N LEU A 44 -4.83 -2.20 -3.32
CA LEU A 44 -4.14 -2.23 -2.03
C LEU A 44 -5.05 -2.69 -0.89
N ASN A 45 -6.32 -2.26 -0.89
CA ASN A 45 -7.28 -2.66 0.13
C ASN A 45 -7.68 -4.15 0.02
N SER A 46 -7.61 -4.73 -1.18
CA SER A 46 -7.91 -6.13 -1.43
C SER A 46 -6.74 -7.08 -1.09
N TYR A 47 -5.50 -6.57 -0.99
CA TYR A 47 -4.33 -7.39 -0.71
C TYR A 47 -4.20 -7.76 0.77
N LYS A 48 -3.96 -9.05 1.04
CA LYS A 48 -3.82 -9.59 2.41
C LYS A 48 -2.52 -9.20 3.12
N LYS A 49 -1.49 -8.76 2.37
CA LYS A 49 -0.14 -8.46 2.87
C LYS A 49 0.21 -6.97 2.86
N SER A 50 -0.67 -6.14 2.30
CA SER A 50 -0.45 -4.71 2.11
C SER A 50 -1.54 -3.93 2.82
N LYS A 51 -1.21 -2.73 3.29
CA LYS A 51 -2.19 -1.78 3.81
C LYS A 51 -1.88 -0.38 3.28
N LEU A 52 -2.92 0.39 3.01
CA LEU A 52 -2.76 1.82 2.78
C LEU A 52 -2.53 2.47 4.14
N THR A 53 -1.45 3.24 4.27
CA THR A 53 -1.08 3.86 5.55
C THR A 53 -0.97 5.36 5.45
N ALA A 54 -0.49 5.88 4.32
CA ALA A 54 -0.32 7.31 4.11
C ALA A 54 -0.80 7.75 2.72
N LEU A 55 -1.20 9.02 2.64
CA LEU A 55 -1.65 9.68 1.42
C LEU A 55 -0.87 10.95 1.20
N VAL A 56 -0.51 11.22 -0.05
CA VAL A 56 0.09 12.50 -0.46
C VAL A 56 -0.72 13.12 -1.58
N SER A 57 -1.21 14.33 -1.39
CA SER A 57 -2.05 15.03 -2.36
C SER A 57 -1.84 16.54 -2.30
N GLY A 58 -1.98 17.19 -3.46
CA GLY A 58 -2.06 18.66 -3.53
C GLY A 58 -3.45 19.21 -3.24
N SER A 59 -4.47 18.36 -3.20
CA SER A 59 -5.84 18.74 -2.85
C SER A 59 -6.19 18.18 -1.48
N LEU A 60 -6.32 19.08 -0.51
CA LEU A 60 -6.64 18.74 0.89
C LEU A 60 -8.02 18.11 1.02
N GLU A 61 -9.02 18.64 0.32
CA GLU A 61 -10.40 18.13 0.34
C GLU A 61 -10.47 16.68 -0.13
N LYS A 62 -9.86 16.37 -1.29
CA LYS A 62 -9.81 15.00 -1.82
C LYS A 62 -9.06 14.06 -0.88
N MET A 63 -7.96 14.53 -0.29
CA MET A 63 -7.19 13.73 0.65
C MET A 63 -7.99 13.36 1.89
N LYS A 64 -8.71 14.33 2.49
CA LYS A 64 -9.58 14.08 3.64
C LYS A 64 -10.69 13.08 3.31
N MET A 65 -11.31 13.22 2.14
CA MET A 65 -12.37 12.30 1.69
C MET A 65 -11.84 10.87 1.57
N VAL A 66 -10.73 10.68 0.87
CA VAL A 66 -10.10 9.36 0.70
C VAL A 66 -9.59 8.81 2.04
N ALA A 67 -9.00 9.66 2.88
CA ALA A 67 -8.53 9.26 4.19
C ALA A 67 -9.67 8.71 5.06
N SER A 68 -10.82 9.38 5.06
CA SER A 68 -12.02 8.91 5.78
C SER A 68 -12.55 7.59 5.22
N GLN A 69 -12.53 7.40 3.91
CA GLN A 69 -13.02 6.17 3.27
C GLN A 69 -12.14 4.95 3.59
N TYR A 70 -10.83 5.15 3.66
CA TYR A 70 -9.85 4.07 3.86
C TYR A 70 -9.34 3.98 5.31
N GLY A 71 -9.89 4.77 6.24
CA GLY A 71 -9.48 4.75 7.66
C GLY A 71 -8.05 5.26 7.91
N ILE A 72 -7.55 6.16 7.06
CA ILE A 72 -6.21 6.75 7.20
C ILE A 72 -6.27 7.88 8.24
N LYS A 73 -5.38 7.83 9.22
CA LYS A 73 -5.21 8.90 10.20
C LYS A 73 -4.83 10.21 9.51
N SER A 74 -5.34 11.34 10.00
CA SER A 74 -4.98 12.65 9.44
C SER A 74 -3.48 12.96 9.57
N GLU A 75 -2.79 12.40 10.57
CA GLU A 75 -1.32 12.51 10.74
C GLU A 75 -0.53 11.85 9.60
N ASN A 76 -1.16 10.93 8.86
CA ASN A 76 -0.59 10.23 7.71
C ASN A 76 -1.03 10.83 6.36
N CYS A 77 -1.60 12.03 6.39
CA CYS A 77 -1.99 12.78 5.21
C CYS A 77 -1.03 13.95 4.98
N TYR A 78 -0.33 13.95 3.86
CA TYR A 78 0.74 14.91 3.56
C TYR A 78 0.46 15.72 2.30
N SER A 79 0.89 16.98 2.32
CA SER A 79 1.02 17.80 1.12
C SER A 79 2.35 17.53 0.42
N TYR A 80 2.55 18.05 -0.79
CA TYR A 80 3.85 17.99 -1.46
C TYR A 80 4.95 18.76 -0.72
N GLU A 81 4.61 19.70 0.16
CA GLU A 81 5.57 20.43 0.99
C GLU A 81 5.99 19.62 2.22
N THR A 82 5.10 18.75 2.70
CA THR A 82 5.29 17.98 3.94
C THR A 82 5.60 16.50 3.68
N TYR A 83 5.61 16.05 2.43
CA TYR A 83 5.81 14.64 2.07
C TYR A 83 7.15 14.08 2.57
N ASP A 84 8.19 14.90 2.73
CA ASP A 84 9.48 14.47 3.27
C ASP A 84 9.36 13.91 4.71
N ARG A 85 8.35 14.34 5.47
CA ARG A 85 8.06 13.84 6.82
C ARG A 85 7.64 12.38 6.85
N ILE A 86 7.19 11.83 5.73
CA ILE A 86 6.82 10.41 5.59
C ILE A 86 7.99 9.49 5.92
N LYS A 87 9.24 9.92 5.66
CA LYS A 87 10.44 9.13 5.98
C LYS A 87 10.57 8.83 7.47
N SER A 88 10.03 9.70 8.32
CA SER A 88 10.03 9.53 9.78
C SER A 88 8.81 8.76 10.28
N ASN A 89 7.86 8.42 9.40
CA ASN A 89 6.66 7.69 9.76
C ASN A 89 6.94 6.18 9.82
N LYS A 90 6.98 5.64 11.04
CA LYS A 90 7.25 4.22 11.31
C LYS A 90 6.14 3.28 10.82
N GLU A 91 4.94 3.80 10.57
CA GLU A 91 3.83 2.99 10.04
C GLU A 91 3.99 2.71 8.53
N VAL A 92 4.85 3.48 7.83
CA VAL A 92 5.12 3.32 6.39
C VAL A 92 6.35 2.43 6.18
N ASP A 93 6.14 1.12 6.21
CA ASP A 93 7.19 0.09 6.04
C ASP A 93 7.98 0.24 4.73
N ALA A 94 7.31 0.66 3.65
CA ALA A 94 7.96 0.85 2.35
C ALA A 94 9.07 1.91 2.39
N CYS A 95 9.04 2.85 3.33
CA CYS A 95 10.11 3.82 3.56
C CYS A 95 11.20 3.29 4.52
N VAL A 96 10.84 2.41 5.45
CA VAL A 96 11.76 1.88 6.48
C VAL A 96 12.62 0.74 5.96
N ARG A 97 12.02 -0.21 5.23
CA ARG A 97 12.71 -1.44 4.76
C ARG A 97 13.43 -1.26 3.44
N ALA A 98 13.10 -0.20 2.73
CA ALA A 98 13.64 0.11 1.43
C ALA A 98 14.35 1.46 1.55
N SER A 99 15.69 1.48 1.47
CA SER A 99 16.46 2.66 1.02
C SER A 99 16.16 3.02 -0.45
N VAL A 100 14.98 2.65 -0.92
CA VAL A 100 14.43 2.86 -2.25
C VAL A 100 13.19 3.71 -2.00
N LYS A 101 13.14 4.90 -2.61
CA LYS A 101 11.96 5.79 -2.59
C LYS A 101 10.78 5.09 -3.27
N LEU A 102 10.16 4.11 -2.63
CA LEU A 102 9.02 3.39 -3.19
C LEU A 102 7.74 4.17 -2.86
N MET A 103 7.56 5.26 -3.60
CA MET A 103 6.24 5.88 -3.79
C MET A 103 5.43 4.92 -4.67
N VAL A 104 4.36 4.32 -4.13
CA VAL A 104 3.37 3.65 -4.98
C VAL A 104 2.61 4.76 -5.70
N ALA A 105 3.12 5.03 -6.89
CA ALA A 105 2.79 6.02 -7.91
C ALA A 105 4.03 6.91 -8.17
N TYR A 106 4.61 6.74 -9.37
CA TYR A 106 5.74 7.46 -9.99
C TYR A 106 7.10 6.77 -10.00
N ARG A 107 7.21 5.75 -10.87
CA ARG A 107 8.41 5.53 -11.70
C ARG A 107 8.09 5.43 -13.21
N ILE A 108 6.98 6.01 -13.66
CA ILE A 108 6.60 6.04 -15.10
C ILE A 108 6.70 7.44 -15.72
N GLN A 109 6.56 8.54 -14.95
CA GLN A 109 6.65 9.89 -15.53
C GLN A 109 8.00 10.60 -15.32
N TYR A 110 8.81 10.21 -14.33
CA TYR A 110 10.03 10.97 -13.99
C TYR A 110 11.20 10.78 -14.97
N GLN A 111 11.10 9.84 -15.93
CA GLN A 111 12.10 9.69 -16.98
C GLN A 111 11.74 10.46 -18.26
N GLN A 112 10.50 10.92 -18.42
CA GLN A 112 10.12 11.62 -19.66
C GLN A 112 10.56 13.10 -19.62
N GLU A 113 10.67 13.72 -18.44
CA GLU A 113 11.04 15.14 -18.29
C GLU A 113 12.55 15.39 -18.13
N ARG A 114 13.39 14.34 -18.03
CA ARG A 114 14.86 14.48 -18.05
C ARG A 114 15.50 14.06 -19.37
N ALA A 115 14.72 13.55 -20.32
CA ALA A 115 15.18 13.18 -21.66
C ALA A 115 15.00 14.31 -22.70
N SER A 116 14.78 15.55 -22.26
CA SER A 116 14.60 16.71 -23.15
C SER A 116 15.33 17.97 -22.66
N LEU A 117 16.39 17.80 -21.86
CA LEU A 117 17.40 18.83 -21.58
C LEU A 117 18.77 18.29 -21.99
#